data_AF-A0A194RJI7-F1
#
_entry.id   AF-A0A194RJI7-F1
#
_cell.length_a   1.000
_cell.length_b   1.000
_cell.length_c   1.000
_cell.angle_alpha   90.00
_cell.angle_beta   90.00
_cell.angle_gamma   90.00
#
_symmetry.space_group_name_H-M   'P 1'
#
loop_
_entity.id
_entity.type
_entity.pdbx_description
1 polymer ?
#
loop_
_entity_poly.entity_id
_entity_poly.type
_entity_poly.pdbx_seq_one_letter_code
_entity_poly.pdbx_strand_id
1 'polypeptide(L)'
;MADAAFSGDGKYYSALTHDGRLRIWDTETNILKQEYTPDLHLTAPPLCLQWISVTQSVSPQKGARRKSFSDNATQAIALGTTSGKILLYSVTQGKVETVLVDQKNHIHNKVKSLDWHRKYGLLSCTGDNGIQDWDLENATIRHRYKINVDNKSKQTSGISAIKIIPHTENLKQS
;
A
#
# COMPACT_ATOMS: atom_id res chain seq x y z
N MET A 1 -12.65 3.20 -10.43
CA MET A 1 -11.30 3.14 -11.03
C MET A 1 -10.87 1.70 -10.94
N ALA A 2 -10.50 1.08 -12.05
CA ALA A 2 -9.75 -0.17 -12.04
C ALA A 2 -8.27 0.23 -11.98
N ASP A 3 -7.51 -0.40 -11.10
CA ASP A 3 -6.08 -0.15 -10.89
C ASP A 3 -5.31 -1.45 -11.14
N ALA A 4 -4.08 -1.36 -11.62
CA ALA A 4 -3.28 -2.52 -11.99
C ALA A 4 -1.79 -2.22 -11.89
N ALA A 5 -1.01 -3.19 -11.44
CA ALA A 5 0.45 -3.04 -11.36
C ALA A 5 1.17 -4.37 -11.41
N PHE A 6 2.42 -4.33 -11.88
CA PHE A 6 3.36 -5.44 -11.76
C PHE A 6 4.05 -5.42 -10.39
N SER A 7 4.38 -6.60 -9.88
CA SER A 7 5.30 -6.71 -8.74
C SER A 7 6.66 -6.12 -9.08
N GLY A 8 7.42 -5.69 -8.07
CA GLY A 8 8.73 -5.07 -8.28
C GLY A 8 9.75 -5.97 -9.00
N ASP A 9 9.56 -7.29 -8.94
CA ASP A 9 10.36 -8.28 -9.66
C ASP A 9 9.73 -8.75 -10.99
N GLY A 10 8.57 -8.23 -11.36
CA GLY A 10 7.85 -8.55 -12.60
C GLY A 10 7.22 -9.94 -12.66
N LYS A 11 7.33 -10.76 -11.62
CA LYS A 11 6.79 -12.15 -11.60
C LYS A 11 5.27 -12.21 -11.50
N TYR A 12 4.66 -11.16 -10.96
CA TYR A 12 3.23 -11.10 -10.77
C TYR A 12 2.65 -9.84 -11.41
N TYR A 13 1.47 -10.01 -12.00
CA TYR A 13 0.60 -8.92 -12.40
C TYR A 13 -0.60 -8.93 -11.47
N SER A 14 -1.00 -7.76 -10.98
CA SER A 14 -2.23 -7.62 -10.20
C SER A 14 -3.19 -6.63 -10.84
N ALA A 15 -4.48 -6.87 -10.64
CA ALA A 15 -5.52 -5.95 -11.04
C ALA A 15 -6.62 -5.90 -9.98
N LEU A 16 -7.08 -4.67 -9.70
CA LEU A 16 -8.29 -4.38 -8.96
C LEU A 16 -9.45 -4.21 -9.95
N THR A 17 -10.47 -5.03 -9.78
CA THR A 17 -11.71 -4.94 -10.54
C THR A 17 -12.62 -3.83 -9.98
N HIS A 18 -13.61 -3.42 -10.76
CA HIS A 18 -14.56 -2.38 -10.35
C HIS A 18 -15.39 -2.76 -9.12
N ASP A 19 -15.64 -4.05 -8.91
CA ASP A 19 -16.31 -4.58 -7.72
C ASP A 19 -15.36 -4.77 -6.52
N GLY A 20 -14.10 -4.34 -6.63
CA GLY A 20 -13.14 -4.30 -5.53
C GLY A 20 -12.36 -5.60 -5.32
N ARG A 21 -12.52 -6.60 -6.20
CA ARG A 21 -11.72 -7.84 -6.11
C ARG A 21 -10.31 -7.59 -6.59
N LEU A 22 -9.36 -8.17 -5.87
CA LEU A 22 -7.96 -8.22 -6.27
C LEU A 22 -7.70 -9.57 -6.93
N ARG A 23 -7.16 -9.53 -8.15
CA ARG A 23 -6.67 -10.72 -8.86
C ARG A 23 -5.18 -10.62 -9.05
N ILE A 24 -4.49 -11.76 -8.94
CA ILE A 24 -3.04 -11.87 -9.09
C ILE A 24 -2.73 -13.01 -10.04
N TRP A 25 -2.00 -12.71 -11.10
CA TRP A 25 -1.53 -13.66 -12.10
C TRP A 25 -0.02 -13.79 -12.03
N ASP A 26 0.44 -14.99 -12.33
CA ASP A 26 1.84 -15.27 -12.63
C ASP A 26 2.12 -14.86 -14.07
N THR A 27 3.12 -14.00 -14.28
CA THR A 27 3.38 -13.38 -15.59
C THR A 27 4.05 -14.32 -16.57
N GLU A 28 4.78 -15.32 -16.08
CA GLU A 28 5.47 -16.31 -16.91
C GLU A 28 4.49 -17.35 -17.45
N THR A 29 3.63 -17.87 -16.57
CA THR A 29 2.68 -18.93 -16.92
C THR A 29 1.32 -18.43 -17.39
N ASN A 30 1.00 -17.15 -17.17
CA ASN A 30 -0.30 -16.54 -17.41
C ASN A 30 -1.46 -17.24 -16.66
N ILE A 31 -1.16 -17.79 -15.47
CA ILE A 31 -2.14 -18.48 -14.62
C ILE A 31 -2.60 -17.54 -13.51
N LEU A 32 -3.92 -17.47 -13.29
CA LEU A 32 -4.50 -16.81 -12.11
C LEU A 32 -4.09 -17.59 -10.86
N LYS A 33 -3.26 -16.99 -10.02
CA LYS A 33 -2.77 -17.62 -8.78
C LYS A 33 -3.71 -17.37 -7.62
N GLN A 34 -4.23 -16.15 -7.50
CA GLN A 34 -5.02 -15.73 -6.34
C GLN A 34 -6.13 -14.76 -6.75
N GLU A 35 -7.27 -14.89 -6.08
CA GLU A 35 -8.36 -13.91 -6.10
C GLU A 35 -8.75 -13.60 -4.65
N TYR A 36 -8.66 -12.34 -4.27
CA TYR A 36 -9.18 -11.82 -3.01
C TYR A 36 -10.49 -11.08 -3.28
N THR A 37 -11.55 -11.52 -2.62
CA THR A 37 -12.86 -10.88 -2.65
C THR A 37 -13.08 -10.21 -1.29
N PRO A 38 -13.21 -8.87 -1.23
CA PRO A 38 -13.55 -8.18 0.00
C PRO A 38 -14.94 -8.59 0.47
N ASP A 39 -15.12 -8.72 1.79
CA ASP A 39 -16.47 -8.85 2.35
C ASP A 39 -17.20 -7.53 2.15
N LEU A 40 -18.12 -7.48 1.17
CA LEU A 40 -18.85 -6.27 0.77
C LEU A 40 -19.54 -5.56 1.95
N HIS A 41 -19.91 -6.31 2.98
CA HIS A 41 -20.60 -5.80 4.16
C HIS A 41 -19.66 -5.23 5.25
N LEU A 42 -18.34 -5.49 5.19
CA LEU A 42 -17.38 -5.15 6.26
C LEU A 42 -16.17 -4.33 5.78
N THR A 43 -15.75 -4.55 4.54
CA THR A 43 -14.62 -3.89 3.90
C THR A 43 -15.13 -3.06 2.73
N ALA A 44 -15.18 -1.75 2.91
CA ALA A 44 -15.53 -0.84 1.84
C ALA A 44 -14.59 -1.07 0.64
N PRO A 45 -15.06 -0.99 -0.63
CA PRO A 45 -14.30 -1.46 -1.79
C PRO A 45 -12.90 -0.82 -1.90
N PRO A 46 -11.85 -1.59 -2.20
CA PRO A 46 -10.55 -1.08 -2.64
C PRO A 46 -10.68 -0.21 -3.91
N LEU A 47 -9.88 0.85 -3.98
CA LEU A 47 -9.86 1.83 -5.08
C LEU A 47 -8.51 1.96 -5.78
N CYS A 48 -7.43 1.72 -5.04
CA CYS A 48 -6.06 1.83 -5.53
C CYS A 48 -5.21 0.72 -4.92
N LEU A 49 -4.15 0.33 -5.63
CA LEU A 49 -3.22 -0.71 -5.21
C LEU A 49 -1.77 -0.26 -5.37
N GLN A 50 -0.89 -0.76 -4.49
CA GLN A 50 0.54 -0.56 -4.59
C GLN A 50 1.27 -1.83 -4.13
N TRP A 51 2.17 -2.36 -4.96
CA TRP A 51 3.07 -3.44 -4.55
C TRP A 51 4.10 -2.91 -3.57
N ILE A 52 4.30 -3.65 -2.48
CA ILE A 52 5.22 -3.31 -1.39
C ILE A 52 6.01 -4.55 -0.96
N SER A 53 7.11 -4.31 -0.27
CA SER A 53 7.89 -5.36 0.39
C SER A 53 7.79 -5.18 1.91
N VAL A 54 7.36 -6.21 2.62
CA VAL A 54 7.19 -6.19 4.09
C VAL A 54 8.11 -7.22 4.71
N THR A 55 8.89 -6.80 5.71
CA THR A 55 9.73 -7.67 6.53
C THR A 55 8.84 -8.49 7.45
N GLN A 56 8.93 -9.82 7.39
CA GLN A 56 8.23 -10.65 8.37
C GLN A 56 8.92 -10.53 9.72
N SER A 57 8.23 -9.94 10.70
CA SER A 57 8.66 -10.01 12.10
C SER A 57 8.42 -11.44 12.59
N VAL A 58 9.42 -12.31 12.48
CA VAL A 58 9.36 -13.63 13.11
C VAL A 58 9.34 -13.39 14.62
N SER A 59 8.22 -13.70 15.28
CA SER A 59 8.14 -13.69 16.74
C SER A 59 9.33 -14.47 17.32
N PRO A 60 10.08 -13.95 18.31
CA PRO A 60 11.25 -14.65 18.81
C PRO A 60 10.81 -15.92 19.53
N GLN A 61 10.91 -17.07 18.85
CA GLN A 61 10.84 -18.35 19.52
C GLN A 61 12.04 -18.46 20.46
N LYS A 62 11.75 -18.55 21.77
CA LYS A 62 12.76 -18.78 22.82
C LYS A 62 13.58 -20.02 22.44
N GLY A 63 14.85 -19.82 22.06
CA GLY A 63 15.84 -20.90 21.95
C GLY A 63 16.62 -21.03 20.63
N ALA A 64 16.35 -20.24 19.60
CA ALA A 64 17.10 -20.37 18.33
C ALA A 64 18.37 -19.50 18.30
N ARG A 65 19.52 -20.17 18.13
CA ARG A 65 20.86 -19.59 17.90
C ARG A 65 20.80 -18.55 16.78
N ARG A 66 21.39 -17.36 16.99
CA ARG A 66 21.44 -16.24 16.03
C ARG A 66 21.86 -16.73 14.64
N LYS A 67 20.89 -16.91 13.75
CA LYS A 67 21.14 -17.07 12.32
C LYS A 67 21.12 -15.66 11.72
N SER A 68 22.07 -15.42 10.83
CA SER A 68 22.26 -14.20 10.03
C SER A 68 20.92 -13.55 9.64
N PHE A 69 20.86 -12.21 9.71
CA PHE A 69 19.79 -11.39 9.16
C PHE A 69 19.53 -11.79 7.69
N SER A 70 18.68 -12.80 7.47
CA SER A 70 18.14 -13.06 6.15
C SER A 70 17.06 -12.01 5.94
N ASP A 71 17.26 -11.20 4.92
CA ASP A 71 16.37 -10.18 4.42
C ASP A 71 15.09 -10.85 3.88
N ASN A 72 14.27 -11.44 4.77
CA ASN A 72 13.05 -12.18 4.45
C ASN A 72 11.91 -11.20 4.16
N ALA A 73 12.15 -10.31 3.21
CA ALA A 73 11.16 -9.38 2.74
C ALA A 73 10.20 -10.12 1.81
N THR A 74 8.91 -10.14 2.18
CA THR A 74 7.86 -10.80 1.40
C THR A 74 7.07 -9.80 0.58
N GLN A 75 6.59 -10.24 -0.58
CA GLN A 75 5.76 -9.43 -1.46
C GLN A 75 4.35 -9.28 -0.86
N ALA A 76 3.89 -8.05 -0.76
CA ALA A 76 2.54 -7.72 -0.34
C ALA A 76 1.97 -6.62 -1.23
N ILE A 77 0.65 -6.42 -1.14
CA ILE A 77 -0.07 -5.37 -1.86
C ILE A 77 -0.80 -4.52 -0.83
N ALA A 78 -0.53 -3.22 -0.82
CA ALA A 78 -1.32 -2.24 -0.10
C ALA A 78 -2.54 -1.85 -0.93
N LEU A 79 -3.73 -1.95 -0.35
CA LEU A 79 -5.02 -1.66 -0.98
C LEU A 79 -5.70 -0.50 -0.27
N GLY A 80 -5.82 0.65 -0.92
CA GLY A 80 -6.51 1.82 -0.37
C GLY A 80 -8.01 1.72 -0.61
N THR A 81 -8.83 1.88 0.44
CA THR A 81 -10.29 1.70 0.35
C THR A 81 -11.08 3.00 0.31
N THR A 82 -12.33 2.91 -0.14
CA THR A 82 -13.33 4.00 -0.05
C THR A 82 -13.57 4.50 1.38
N SER A 83 -13.34 3.67 2.40
CA SER A 83 -13.50 4.05 3.81
C SER A 83 -12.30 4.80 4.41
N GLY A 84 -11.17 4.87 3.69
CA GLY A 84 -9.93 5.45 4.21
C GLY A 84 -9.00 4.46 4.90
N LYS A 85 -9.40 3.19 5.02
CA LYS A 85 -8.52 2.11 5.48
C LYS A 85 -7.57 1.67 4.37
N ILE A 86 -6.39 1.17 4.75
CA ILE A 86 -5.47 0.49 3.84
C ILE A 86 -5.33 -0.95 4.28
N LEU A 87 -5.60 -1.90 3.39
CA LEU A 87 -5.43 -3.33 3.65
C LEU A 87 -4.04 -3.76 3.16
N LEU A 88 -3.27 -4.48 3.97
CA LEU A 88 -2.04 -5.12 3.55
C LEU A 88 -2.32 -6.59 3.24
N TYR A 89 -2.40 -6.90 1.95
CA TYR A 89 -2.61 -8.24 1.44
C TYR A 89 -1.27 -8.95 1.23
N SER A 90 -1.07 -10.09 1.86
CA SER A 90 0.14 -10.90 1.72
C SER A 90 -0.03 -11.90 0.60
N VAL A 91 0.84 -11.82 -0.41
CA VAL A 91 0.79 -12.76 -1.54
C VAL A 91 1.25 -14.15 -1.11
N THR A 92 2.19 -14.24 -0.16
CA THR A 92 2.62 -15.54 0.38
C THR A 92 1.52 -16.23 1.17
N GLN A 93 0.77 -15.48 1.99
CA GLN A 93 -0.30 -16.04 2.83
C GLN A 93 -1.67 -16.11 2.13
N GLY A 94 -1.85 -15.39 1.02
CA GLY A 94 -3.12 -15.33 0.29
C GLY A 94 -4.24 -14.62 1.06
N LYS A 95 -3.93 -13.76 2.05
CA LYS A 95 -4.91 -13.08 2.90
C LYS A 95 -4.46 -11.69 3.33
N VAL A 96 -5.40 -10.90 3.84
CA VAL A 96 -5.12 -9.62 4.51
C VAL A 96 -4.46 -9.91 5.86
N GLU A 97 -3.22 -9.44 6.05
CA GLU A 97 -2.47 -9.61 7.29
C GLU A 97 -2.68 -8.44 8.26
N THR A 98 -2.83 -7.23 7.74
CA THR A 98 -2.89 -6.01 8.54
C THR A 98 -3.85 -5.02 7.90
N VAL A 99 -4.56 -4.27 8.75
CA VAL A 99 -5.43 -3.18 8.32
C VAL A 99 -4.94 -1.89 8.97
N LEU A 100 -4.44 -0.97 8.16
CA LEU A 100 -4.02 0.35 8.61
C LEU A 100 -5.27 1.25 8.71
N VAL A 101 -5.49 1.79 9.90
CA VAL A 101 -6.65 2.62 10.20
C VAL A 101 -6.18 3.93 10.83
N ASP A 102 -6.67 5.04 10.27
CA ASP A 102 -6.53 6.33 10.91
C ASP A 102 -7.61 6.50 11.98
N GLN A 103 -7.23 6.36 13.25
CA GLN A 103 -8.14 6.50 14.40
C GLN A 103 -8.80 7.88 14.50
N LYS A 104 -8.18 8.92 13.92
CA LYS A 104 -8.69 10.30 13.96
C LYS A 104 -9.57 10.63 12.76
N ASN A 105 -9.71 9.73 11.79
CA ASN A 105 -10.45 10.00 10.57
C ASN A 105 -11.94 9.85 10.82
N HIS A 106 -12.72 10.78 10.26
CA HIS A 106 -14.15 10.57 10.13
C HIS A 106 -14.40 9.45 9.11
N ILE A 107 -15.43 8.65 9.38
CA ILE A 107 -15.94 7.62 8.46
C ILE A 107 -16.19 8.34 7.11
N HIS A 108 -15.60 7.84 6.01
CA HIS A 108 -15.76 8.31 4.61
C HIS A 108 -14.64 9.14 3.95
N ASN A 109 -13.40 9.11 4.44
CA ASN A 109 -12.29 9.75 3.72
C ASN A 109 -11.50 8.77 2.84
N LYS A 110 -11.92 8.61 1.58
CA LYS A 110 -11.34 7.63 0.65
C LYS A 110 -9.83 7.81 0.41
N VAL A 111 -9.10 6.70 0.33
CA VAL A 111 -7.72 6.70 -0.17
C VAL A 111 -7.73 6.83 -1.69
N LYS A 112 -7.06 7.84 -2.22
CA LYS A 112 -7.02 8.14 -3.66
C LYS A 112 -5.81 7.54 -4.38
N SER A 113 -4.66 7.54 -3.71
CA SER A 113 -3.39 7.06 -4.25
C SER A 113 -2.50 6.61 -3.12
N LEU A 114 -1.69 5.60 -3.41
CA LEU A 114 -0.64 5.09 -2.57
C LEU A 114 0.68 5.22 -3.32
N ASP A 115 1.77 5.40 -2.60
CA ASP A 115 3.10 5.11 -3.14
C ASP A 115 4.00 4.57 -2.03
N TRP A 116 4.95 3.73 -2.41
CA TRP A 116 5.80 3.03 -1.47
C TRP A 116 7.25 3.03 -1.92
N HIS A 117 8.15 3.17 -0.95
CA HIS A 117 9.57 3.00 -1.17
C HIS A 117 10.22 2.34 0.03
N ARG A 118 11.15 1.40 -0.21
CA ARG A 118 11.81 0.62 0.86
C ARG A 118 12.42 1.49 1.97
N LYS A 119 13.01 2.63 1.61
CA LYS A 119 13.64 3.57 2.57
C LYS A 119 12.64 4.53 3.24
N TYR A 120 11.55 4.89 2.56
CA TYR A 120 10.65 5.96 3.01
C TYR A 120 9.33 5.42 3.58
N GLY A 121 9.01 4.14 3.36
CA GLY A 121 7.77 3.53 3.78
C GLY A 121 6.62 3.78 2.80
N LEU A 122 5.40 3.71 3.32
CA LEU A 122 4.16 3.87 2.56
C LEU A 122 3.58 5.26 2.80
N LEU A 123 3.31 5.98 1.71
CA LEU A 123 2.53 7.21 1.73
C LEU A 123 1.15 6.98 1.12
N SER A 124 0.15 7.68 1.64
CA SER A 124 -1.19 7.72 1.07
C SER A 124 -1.72 9.14 0.98
N CYS A 125 -2.46 9.45 -0.10
CA CYS A 125 -3.25 10.68 -0.16
C CYS A 125 -4.75 10.39 -0.06
N THR A 126 -5.46 11.24 0.68
CA THR A 126 -6.87 11.08 1.00
C THR A 126 -7.76 12.09 0.27
N GLY A 127 -9.07 11.86 0.29
CA GLY A 127 -10.06 12.70 -0.38
C GLY A 127 -10.10 14.14 0.11
N ASP A 128 -9.73 14.37 1.37
CA ASP A 128 -9.70 15.68 2.03
C ASP A 128 -8.38 16.45 1.86
N ASN A 129 -7.52 16.09 0.90
CA ASN A 129 -6.17 16.65 0.72
C ASN A 129 -5.22 16.39 1.91
N GLY A 130 -5.48 15.33 2.67
CA GLY A 130 -4.53 14.79 3.64
C GLY A 130 -3.47 13.93 2.94
N ILE A 131 -2.24 13.99 3.45
CA ILE A 131 -1.18 13.03 3.17
C ILE A 131 -0.81 12.36 4.49
N GLN A 132 -0.66 11.04 4.47
CA GLN A 132 -0.31 10.23 5.62
C GLN A 132 0.93 9.39 5.30
N ASP A 133 1.89 9.40 6.21
CA ASP A 133 3.06 8.54 6.22
C ASP A 133 2.84 7.42 7.23
N TRP A 134 2.93 6.18 6.77
CA TRP A 134 2.57 4.99 7.54
C TRP A 134 3.78 4.21 8.01
N ASP A 135 3.74 3.83 9.28
CA ASP A 135 4.58 2.79 9.84
C ASP A 135 3.90 1.42 9.65
N LEU A 136 4.48 0.60 8.77
CA LEU A 136 3.96 -0.72 8.46
C LEU A 136 4.21 -1.73 9.59
N GLU A 137 5.24 -1.53 10.42
CA GLU A 137 5.57 -2.45 11.51
C GLU A 137 4.58 -2.29 12.67
N ASN A 138 4.30 -1.04 13.04
CA ASN A 138 3.40 -0.72 14.15
C ASN A 138 1.95 -0.51 13.71
N ALA A 139 1.67 -0.53 12.41
CA ALA A 139 0.37 -0.20 11.82
C ALA A 139 -0.18 1.17 12.25
N THR A 140 0.70 2.17 12.39
CA THR A 140 0.35 3.53 12.83
C THR A 140 0.73 4.60 11.80
N ILE A 141 0.22 5.81 11.98
CA ILE A 141 0.62 6.98 11.18
C ILE A 141 1.82 7.65 11.85
N ARG A 142 2.95 7.74 11.16
CA ARG A 142 4.14 8.48 11.61
C ARG A 142 3.91 9.99 11.49
N HIS A 143 3.45 10.43 10.32
CA HIS A 143 3.26 11.84 10.02
C HIS A 143 1.98 12.08 9.25
N ARG A 144 1.42 13.28 9.46
CA ARG A 144 0.26 13.78 8.74
C ARG A 144 0.55 15.16 8.20
N TYR A 145 0.20 15.37 6.95
CA TYR A 145 0.29 16.65 6.28
C TYR A 145 -1.08 17.02 5.73
N LYS A 146 -1.46 18.29 5.89
CA LYS A 146 -2.67 18.85 5.28
C LYS A 146 -2.23 19.81 4.19
N ILE A 147 -2.63 19.53 2.97
CA ILE A 147 -2.26 20.35 1.83
C ILE A 147 -3.39 21.31 1.50
N ASN A 148 -3.06 22.60 1.54
CA ASN A 148 -3.96 23.65 1.09
C ASN A 148 -3.58 24.01 -0.34
N VAL A 149 -4.46 23.69 -1.29
CA VAL A 149 -4.30 24.07 -2.69
C VAL A 149 -5.03 25.39 -2.87
N ASP A 150 -4.27 26.48 -2.99
CA ASP A 150 -4.85 27.79 -3.27
C ASP A 150 -5.19 27.86 -4.76
N ASN A 151 -6.48 27.88 -5.10
CA ASN A 151 -6.94 27.92 -6.48
C ASN A 151 -7.81 29.17 -6.70
N LYS A 152 -7.37 30.04 -7.60
CA LYS A 152 -8.11 31.25 -7.99
C LYS A 152 -9.31 30.94 -8.89
N SER A 153 -9.46 29.70 -9.37
CA SER A 153 -10.62 29.25 -10.16
C SER A 153 -11.60 28.43 -9.32
N LYS A 154 -12.90 28.53 -9.63
CA LYS A 154 -14.00 27.83 -8.91
C LYS A 154 -14.01 26.31 -9.08
N GLN A 155 -13.02 25.69 -9.73
CA GLN A 155 -12.92 24.23 -9.83
C GLN A 155 -12.16 23.66 -8.64
N THR A 156 -12.74 22.64 -8.00
CA THR A 156 -12.21 21.96 -6.82
C THR A 156 -10.98 21.11 -7.17
N SER A 157 -9.79 21.74 -7.17
CA SER A 157 -8.51 21.05 -7.34
C SER A 157 -8.06 20.41 -6.03
N GLY A 158 -8.50 19.18 -5.77
CA GLY A 158 -7.97 18.36 -4.69
C GLY A 158 -6.80 17.48 -5.14
N ILE A 159 -6.00 16.98 -4.19
CA ILE A 159 -4.95 16.00 -4.50
C ILE A 159 -5.58 14.77 -5.15
N SER A 160 -4.98 14.31 -6.26
CA SER A 160 -5.41 13.13 -7.01
C SER A 160 -4.43 11.97 -6.92
N ALA A 161 -3.12 12.25 -6.85
CA ALA A 161 -2.07 11.26 -6.84
C ALA A 161 -0.88 11.70 -5.97
N ILE A 162 -0.09 10.74 -5.52
CA ILE A 162 1.16 10.97 -4.79
C ILE A 162 2.27 10.08 -5.38
N LYS A 163 3.50 10.59 -5.37
CA LYS A 163 4.70 9.84 -5.76
C LYS A 163 5.89 10.23 -4.91
N ILE A 164 6.60 9.25 -4.38
CA ILE A 164 7.87 9.34 -3.69
C ILE A 164 8.96 9.43 -4.76
N ILE A 165 9.80 10.46 -4.67
CA ILE A 165 10.97 10.64 -5.52
C ILE A 165 12.21 10.47 -4.64
N PRO A 166 12.87 9.30 -4.67
CA PRO A 166 14.09 9.08 -3.91
C PRO A 166 15.19 10.03 -4.36
N HIS A 167 15.90 10.63 -3.40
CA HIS A 167 17.07 11.44 -3.72
C HIS A 167 18.22 10.51 -4.13
N THR A 168 18.66 10.56 -5.39
CA THR A 168 19.92 9.96 -5.83
C THR A 168 21.05 10.89 -5.38
N GLU A 169 21.70 10.60 -4.27
CA GLU A 169 23.01 11.20 -4.02
C GLU A 169 23.96 10.67 -5.10
N ASN A 170 24.41 11.56 -6.00
CA ASN A 170 25.43 11.24 -6.98
C ASN A 170 26.65 10.69 -6.23
N LEU A 171 26.93 9.40 -6.40
CA LEU A 171 28.21 8.80 -6.06
C LEU A 171 29.26 9.56 -6.87
N LYS A 172 29.93 10.53 -6.24
CA LYS A 172 31.18 11.06 -6.76
C LYS A 172 32.15 9.88 -6.80
N GLN A 173 32.36 9.33 -8.00
CA GLN A 173 33.45 8.41 -8.28
C GLN A 173 34.75 9.18 -8.01
N SER A 174 35.52 8.71 -7.03
CA SER A 174 36.93 9.07 -6.84
C SER A 174 37.80 8.05 -7.55
#